data_AF-A0A1H5SQV2-F1
#
_entry.id   AF-A0A1H5SQV2-F1
#
_cell.length_a   1.000
_cell.length_b   1.000
_cell.length_c   1.000
_cell.angle_alpha   90.00
_cell.angle_beta   90.00
_cell.angle_gamma   90.00
#
_symmetry.space_group_name_H-M   'P 1'
#
loop_
_entity.id
_entity.type
_entity.pdbx_description
1 polymer ?
#
loop_
_entity_poly.entity_id
_entity_poly.type
_entity_poly.pdbx_seq_one_letter_code
_entity_poly.pdbx_strand_id
1 'polypeptide(L)' 'MIIRSFASLWARGRFLAVAMVGAYLILNTLLALLAPLTAHWPTYAVTAVAVPPMVMAMVHLVIPLAKRV' A
#
# COMPACT_ATOMS: atom_id res chain seq x y z
N MET A 1 33.61 -5.22 -0.16
CA MET A 1 32.47 -4.80 0.68
C MET A 1 31.50 -3.85 -0.05
N ILE A 2 31.98 -2.95 -0.94
CA ILE A 2 31.17 -1.94 -1.66
C ILE A 2 30.09 -2.52 -2.59
N ILE A 3 30.38 -3.60 -3.32
CA ILE A 3 29.45 -4.18 -4.32
C ILE A 3 28.16 -4.74 -3.68
N ARG A 4 28.25 -5.27 -2.45
CA ARG A 4 27.07 -5.76 -1.70
C ARG A 4 26.13 -4.62 -1.28
N SER A 5 26.66 -3.41 -1.07
CA SER A 5 25.87 -2.25 -0.66
C SER A 5 24.91 -1.80 -1.77
N PHE A 6 25.41 -1.67 -3.01
CA PHE A 6 24.60 -1.28 -4.17
C PHE A 6 23.50 -2.29 -4.50
N ALA A 7 23.81 -3.59 -4.46
CA ALA A 7 22.80 -4.63 -4.63
C ALA A 7 21.69 -4.56 -3.56
N SER A 8 22.05 -4.24 -2.31
CA SER A 8 21.07 -4.08 -1.23
C SER A 8 20.19 -2.83 -1.40
N LEU A 9 20.76 -1.73 -1.90
CA LEU A 9 20.02 -0.49 -2.18
C LEU A 9 19.05 -0.68 -3.33
N TRP A 10 19.46 -1.39 -4.38
CA TRP A 10 18.60 -1.71 -5.51
C TRP A 10 17.43 -2.62 -5.11
N ALA A 11 17.69 -3.68 -4.35
CA ALA A 11 16.65 -4.55 -3.81
C ALA A 11 15.66 -3.79 -2.91
N ARG A 12 16.16 -2.90 -2.04
CA ARG A 12 15.32 -2.02 -1.22
C ARG A 12 14.49 -1.05 -2.06
N GLY A 13 15.08 -0.48 -3.12
CA GLY A 13 14.39 0.41 -4.04
C GLY A 13 13.22 -0.29 -4.75
N ARG A 14 13.44 -1.52 -5.23
CA ARG A 14 12.38 -2.35 -5.85
C ARG A 14 11.26 -2.67 -4.87
N PHE A 15 11.62 -3.09 -3.66
CA PHE A 15 10.64 -3.33 -2.60
C PHE A 15 9.79 -2.08 -2.34
N LEU A 16 10.43 -0.93 -2.15
CA LEU A 16 9.75 0.34 -1.91
C LEU A 16 8.84 0.74 -3.07
N ALA A 17 9.32 0.61 -4.30
CA ALA A 17 8.53 0.94 -5.49
C ALA A 17 7.25 0.09 -5.56
N VAL A 18 7.35 -1.23 -5.38
CA VAL A 18 6.18 -2.12 -5.40
C VAL A 18 5.24 -1.83 -4.22
N ALA A 19 5.78 -1.59 -3.03
CA ALA A 19 4.99 -1.25 -1.86
C ALA A 19 4.22 0.07 -2.05
N MET A 20 4.86 1.11 -2.58
CA MET A 20 4.23 2.40 -2.85
C MET A 20 3.12 2.29 -3.89
N VAL A 21 3.41 1.61 -5.01
CA VAL A 21 2.41 1.41 -6.07
C VAL A 21 1.23 0.58 -5.55
N GLY A 22 1.50 -0.52 -4.85
CA GLY A 22 0.45 -1.35 -4.26
C GLY A 22 -0.42 -0.60 -3.26
N ALA A 23 0.19 0.20 -2.38
CA ALA A 23 -0.53 1.03 -1.41
C ALA A 23 -1.41 2.08 -2.09
N TYR A 24 -0.87 2.77 -3.09
CA TYR A 24 -1.60 3.78 -3.84
C TYR A 24 -2.81 3.19 -4.57
N LEU A 25 -2.63 2.03 -5.22
CA LEU A 25 -3.72 1.35 -5.92
C LEU A 25 -4.81 0.93 -4.94
N ILE A 26 -4.47 0.19 -3.87
CA ILE A 26 -5.45 -0.29 -2.90
C ILE A 26 -6.23 0.85 -2.26
N LEU A 27 -5.55 1.91 -1.82
CA LEU A 27 -6.20 3.04 -1.17
C LEU A 27 -7.19 3.72 -2.12
N ASN A 28 -6.77 4.05 -3.35
CA ASN A 28 -7.64 4.75 -4.30
C ASN A 28 -8.80 3.87 -4.75
N THR A 29 -8.58 2.57 -5.01
CA THR A 29 -9.65 1.64 -5.34
C THR A 29 -10.67 1.56 -4.21
N LEU A 30 -10.20 1.47 -2.96
CA LEU A 30 -11.08 1.38 -1.80
C LEU A 30 -11.87 2.67 -1.59
N LEU A 31 -11.23 3.84 -1.71
CA LEU A 31 -11.92 5.13 -1.61
C LEU A 31 -12.94 5.30 -2.74
N ALA A 32 -12.62 4.88 -3.96
CA ALA A 32 -13.57 4.91 -5.08
C ALA A 32 -14.80 4.00 -4.84
N LEU A 33 -14.58 2.82 -4.25
CA LEU A 33 -15.66 1.90 -3.88
C LEU A 33 -16.50 2.41 -2.72
N LEU A 34 -15.89 3.10 -1.76
CA LEU A 34 -16.57 3.66 -0.59
C LEU A 34 -17.26 4.99 -0.88
N ALA A 35 -16.83 5.73 -1.90
CA ALA A 35 -17.35 7.05 -2.28
C ALA A 35 -18.89 7.17 -2.28
N PRO A 36 -19.69 6.25 -2.87
CA PRO A 36 -21.15 6.37 -2.86
C PRO A 36 -21.76 6.26 -1.45
N LEU A 37 -21.10 5.56 -0.52
CA LEU A 37 -21.55 5.36 0.84
C LEU A 37 -21.06 6.45 1.80
N THR A 38 -19.88 7.02 1.52
CA THR A 38 -19.19 7.95 2.42
C THR A 38 -19.23 9.41 1.96
N ALA A 39 -20.09 9.76 1.00
CA ALA A 39 -20.10 11.08 0.34
C ALA A 39 -20.23 12.29 1.29
N HIS A 40 -20.86 12.11 2.45
CA HIS A 40 -21.08 13.17 3.45
C HIS A 40 -20.43 12.86 4.80
N TRP A 41 -19.58 11.85 4.82
CA TRP A 41 -18.89 11.46 6.03
C TRP A 41 -17.73 12.41 6.29
N PRO A 42 -17.48 12.77 7.56
CA PRO A 42 -16.25 13.46 7.90
C PRO A 42 -15.06 12.52 7.66
N THR A 43 -13.90 13.09 7.34
CA THR A 43 -12.70 12.33 6.94
C THR A 43 -12.32 11.24 7.93
N TYR A 44 -12.46 11.49 9.25
CA TYR A 44 -12.15 10.51 10.29
C TYR A 44 -13.02 9.25 10.21
N ALA A 45 -14.29 9.38 9.81
CA ALA A 45 -15.21 8.25 9.68
C ALA A 45 -14.87 7.43 8.43
N VAL A 46 -14.53 8.11 7.32
CA VAL A 46 -14.08 7.46 6.08
C VAL A 46 -12.79 6.68 6.33
N THR A 47 -11.81 7.28 7.00
CA THR A 47 -10.55 6.61 7.31
C THR A 47 -10.73 5.46 8.30
N ALA A 48 -11.62 5.59 9.29
CA ALA A 48 -11.92 4.50 10.21
C ALA A 48 -12.43 3.24 9.49
N VAL A 49 -13.18 3.39 8.39
CA VAL A 49 -13.67 2.27 7.57
C VAL A 49 -12.65 1.83 6.52
N ALA A 50 -11.92 2.76 5.92
CA ALA A 50 -11.00 2.45 4.83
C ALA A 50 -9.67 1.85 5.31
N VAL A 51 -9.16 2.28 6.47
CA VAL A 51 -7.82 1.88 6.94
C VAL A 51 -7.75 0.38 7.29
N PRO A 52 -8.69 -0.24 8.04
CA PRO A 52 -8.59 -1.66 8.36
C PRO A 52 -8.47 -2.59 7.13
N PRO A 53 -9.34 -2.51 6.10
CA PRO A 53 -9.18 -3.32 4.90
C PRO A 53 -7.92 -2.94 4.09
N MET A 54 -7.51 -1.68 4.07
CA MET A 54 -6.24 -1.28 3.43
C MET A 54 -5.03 -1.98 4.08
N VAL A 55 -4.96 -2.01 5.41
CA VAL A 55 -3.87 -2.67 6.15
C VAL A 55 -3.89 -4.17 5.92
N MET A 56 -5.07 -4.80 5.92
CA MET A 56 -5.21 -6.22 5.59
C MET A 56 -4.67 -6.52 4.19
N ALA A 57 -5.01 -5.71 3.19
CA ALA A 57 -4.50 -5.87 1.83
C ALA A 57 -2.97 -5.64 1.74
N MET A 58 -2.41 -4.71 2.52
CA MET A 58 -0.95 -4.55 2.60
C MET A 58 -0.27 -5.80 3.14
N VAL A 59 -0.73 -6.31 4.28
CA VAL A 59 -0.08 -7.42 4.99
C VAL A 59 -0.19 -8.74 4.22
N HIS A 60 -1.35 -9.00 3.62
CA HIS A 60 -1.62 -10.29 2.97
C HIS A 60 -1.33 -10.33 1.47
N LEU A 61 -1.24 -9.18 0.79
CA LEU A 61 -1.05 -9.12 -0.66
C LEU A 61 0.19 -8.32 -1.06
N VAL A 62 0.25 -7.02 -0.72
CA VAL A 62 1.31 -6.14 -1.26
C VAL A 62 2.67 -6.44 -0.67
N ILE A 63 2.79 -6.58 0.65
CA ILE A 63 4.09 -6.84 1.30
C ILE A 63 4.66 -8.20 0.85
N PRO A 64 3.89 -9.31 0.82
CA PRO A 64 4.38 -10.57 0.29
C PRO A 64 4.81 -10.48 -1.17
N LEU A 65 4.06 -9.77 -2.02
CA LEU A 65 4.43 -9.55 -3.41
C LEU A 65 5.71 -8.74 -3.53
N ALA A 66 5.83 -7.61 -2.81
CA ALA A 66 7.01 -6.75 -2.82
C ALA A 66 8.27 -7.49 -2.35
N LYS A 67 8.15 -8.43 -1.40
CA LYS A 67 9.27 -9.27 -0.93
C LYS A 67 9.75 -10.31 -1.96
N ARG A 68 8.95 -10.60 -3.00
CA ARG A 68 9.31 -11.56 -4.06
C ARG A 68 10.08 -10.90 -5.22
N VAL A 69 10.19 -9.56 -5.25
CA VAL A 69 10.73 -8.76 -6.37
C VAL A 69 12.19 -8.41 -6.16
#